data_AF-A0A2E7RTT5-F1
#
_entry.id   AF-A0A2E7RTT5-F1
#
_cell.length_a   1.000
_cell.length_b   1.000
_cell.length_c   1.000
_cell.angle_alpha   90.00
_cell.angle_beta   90.00
_cell.angle_gamma   90.00
#
_symmetry.space_group_name_H-M   'P 1'
#
loop_
_entity.id
_entity.type
_entity.pdbx_description
1 polymer ?
#
loop_
_entity_poly.entity_id
_entity_poly.type
_entity_poly.pdbx_seq_one_letter_code
_entity_poly.pdbx_strand_id
1 'polypeptide(L)'
;MQGRDSDTRWWTSPGRLVQRVLTLDDTPHSIALGTAIGMFVGLTPTVGIQMMVILAIAGITQRMFHFNRLAGVITVYVSNPLTIVPLYAAFYYIGSLIVDAPMSPAEFQQRFEQTLNEGWFAPLQFIFAEVAWPMIAGSLVLATICSIPTYPIVKRLVEVKRRGQVGPETESNPVPPPVPPPDNSP
;
A
#
# COMPACT_ATOMS: atom_id res chain seq x y z
N MET A 1 22.19 -17.64 -25.54
CA MET A 1 22.30 -16.34 -24.85
C MET A 1 20.93 -15.68 -24.93
N GLN A 2 20.08 -15.90 -23.93
CA GLN A 2 18.68 -15.48 -23.96
C GLN A 2 18.58 -14.10 -23.31
N GLY A 3 18.44 -13.10 -24.18
CA GLY A 3 18.41 -11.70 -23.82
C GLY A 3 17.25 -11.39 -22.89
N ARG A 4 17.55 -10.62 -21.85
CA ARG A 4 16.61 -9.89 -20.99
C ARG A 4 15.54 -9.21 -21.85
N ASP A 5 14.36 -9.78 -21.92
CA ASP A 5 13.17 -9.02 -22.27
C ASP A 5 12.90 -8.05 -21.12
N SER A 6 13.43 -6.85 -21.30
CA SER A 6 13.10 -5.64 -20.59
C SER A 6 11.61 -5.34 -20.75
N ASP A 7 10.79 -5.97 -19.92
CA ASP A 7 9.37 -5.63 -19.81
C ASP A 7 9.25 -4.36 -18.96
N THR A 8 9.52 -3.23 -19.61
CA THR A 8 9.66 -1.84 -19.11
C THR A 8 8.41 -1.24 -18.46
N ARG A 9 7.38 -2.04 -18.16
CA ARG A 9 6.13 -1.59 -17.52
C ARG A 9 6.01 -2.16 -16.11
N TRP A 10 6.94 -1.77 -15.25
CA TRP A 10 6.93 -2.11 -13.82
C TRP A 10 5.81 -1.39 -13.03
N TRP A 11 5.12 -0.45 -13.66
CA TRP A 11 4.09 0.43 -13.08
C TRP A 11 2.65 -0.07 -13.27
N THR A 12 2.39 -1.10 -14.10
CA THR A 12 1.02 -1.43 -14.58
C THR A 12 0.38 -2.67 -13.94
N SER A 13 1.05 -3.36 -13.01
CA SER A 13 0.54 -4.61 -12.44
C SER A 13 0.40 -4.50 -10.91
N PRO A 14 -0.83 -4.34 -10.36
CA PRO A 14 -1.05 -4.33 -8.92
C PRO A 14 -0.57 -5.63 -8.26
N GLY A 15 -0.68 -6.77 -8.94
CA GLY A 15 -0.22 -8.08 -8.44
C GLY A 15 1.29 -8.18 -8.22
N ARG A 16 2.13 -7.63 -9.12
CA ARG A 16 3.59 -7.66 -8.96
C ARG A 16 4.09 -6.74 -7.84
N LEU A 17 3.39 -5.63 -7.60
CA LEU A 17 3.70 -4.70 -6.52
C LEU A 17 3.36 -5.32 -5.16
N VAL A 18 2.23 -6.02 -5.04
CA VAL A 18 1.91 -6.84 -3.85
C VAL A 18 2.97 -7.92 -3.64
N GLN A 19 3.39 -8.62 -4.70
CA GLN A 19 4.47 -9.60 -4.58
C GLN A 19 5.78 -8.99 -4.07
N ARG A 20 6.14 -7.77 -4.49
CA ARG A 20 7.30 -7.04 -3.97
C ARG A 20 7.16 -6.71 -2.49
N VAL A 21 6.00 -6.22 -2.04
CA VAL A 21 5.75 -5.98 -0.61
C VAL A 21 5.97 -7.26 0.21
N LEU A 22 5.54 -8.41 -0.33
CA LEU A 22 5.69 -9.72 0.32
C LEU A 22 7.12 -10.29 0.25
N THR A 23 8.02 -9.76 -0.57
CA THR A 23 9.44 -10.17 -0.65
C THR A 23 10.38 -9.16 0.01
N LEU A 24 9.88 -8.16 0.73
CA LEU A 24 10.74 -7.20 1.42
C LEU A 24 11.53 -7.90 2.55
N ASP A 25 12.82 -7.58 2.62
CA ASP A 25 13.75 -8.07 3.64
C ASP A 25 13.60 -7.28 4.95
N ASP A 26 12.43 -7.43 5.59
CA ASP A 26 12.11 -6.78 6.87
C ASP A 26 11.19 -7.68 7.71
N THR A 27 10.88 -7.31 8.95
CA THR A 27 9.97 -8.11 9.78
C THR A 27 8.55 -8.10 9.20
N PRO A 28 7.76 -9.19 9.31
CA PRO A 28 6.37 -9.21 8.87
C PRO A 28 5.54 -8.10 9.51
N HIS A 29 5.89 -7.73 10.74
CA HIS A 29 5.29 -6.63 11.48
C HIS A 29 5.58 -5.27 10.83
N SER A 30 6.85 -4.94 10.53
CA SER A 30 7.24 -3.67 9.91
C SER A 30 6.69 -3.50 8.50
N ILE A 31 6.57 -4.60 7.72
CA ILE A 31 5.96 -4.60 6.38
C ILE A 31 4.45 -4.34 6.49
N ALA A 32 3.75 -5.05 7.37
CA ALA A 32 2.33 -4.89 7.58
C ALA A 32 1.96 -3.49 8.07
N LEU A 33 2.74 -2.94 9.00
CA LEU A 33 2.54 -1.60 9.54
C LEU A 33 2.80 -0.53 8.47
N GLY A 34 3.89 -0.66 7.70
CA GLY A 34 4.17 0.25 6.57
C GLY A 34 3.08 0.22 5.49
N THR A 35 2.54 -0.97 5.19
CA THR A 35 1.45 -1.14 4.23
C THR A 35 0.13 -0.54 4.73
N ALA A 36 -0.21 -0.73 6.01
CA ALA A 36 -1.42 -0.15 6.59
C ALA A 36 -1.39 1.39 6.63
N ILE A 37 -0.23 1.97 6.96
CA ILE A 37 -0.02 3.42 6.89
C ILE A 37 -0.10 3.89 5.44
N GLY A 38 0.56 3.21 4.50
CA GLY A 38 0.49 3.53 3.08
C GLY A 38 -0.94 3.47 2.53
N MET A 39 -1.74 2.50 2.97
CA MET A 39 -3.16 2.40 2.61
C MET A 39 -3.97 3.57 3.18
N PHE A 40 -3.74 3.92 4.45
CA PHE A 40 -4.43 5.06 5.08
C PHE A 40 -4.13 6.37 4.34
N VAL A 41 -2.85 6.63 4.06
CA VAL A 41 -2.43 7.85 3.36
C VAL A 41 -2.88 7.85 1.90
N GLY A 42 -2.77 6.71 1.20
CA GLY A 42 -3.20 6.58 -0.19
C GLY A 42 -4.72 6.73 -0.39
N LEU A 43 -5.52 6.51 0.67
CA LEU A 43 -6.97 6.71 0.70
C LEU A 43 -7.40 8.08 1.22
N THR A 44 -6.48 9.04 1.32
CA THR A 44 -6.84 10.45 1.53
C THR A 44 -6.76 11.22 0.22
N PRO A 45 -7.65 12.20 -0.05
CA PRO A 45 -7.65 13.02 -1.26
C PRO A 45 -6.52 14.04 -1.21
N THR A 46 -5.28 13.55 -1.13
CA THR A 46 -4.06 14.36 -1.00
C THR A 46 -3.37 14.57 -2.35
N VAL A 47 -4.06 14.44 -3.48
CA VAL A 47 -3.46 14.78 -4.79
C VAL A 47 -2.98 16.24 -4.72
N GLY A 48 -1.68 16.47 -4.92
CA GLY A 48 -0.99 17.76 -4.76
C GLY A 48 -0.14 17.91 -3.49
N ILE A 49 -0.62 17.47 -2.32
CA ILE A 49 0.10 17.60 -1.02
C ILE A 49 0.63 16.24 -0.51
N GLN A 50 0.26 15.13 -1.18
CA GLN A 50 0.59 13.75 -0.81
C GLN A 50 2.07 13.55 -0.49
N MET A 51 2.98 14.20 -1.24
CA MET A 51 4.41 14.09 -1.00
C MET A 51 4.83 14.74 0.31
N MET A 52 4.24 15.89 0.66
CA MET A 52 4.50 16.56 1.94
C MET A 52 3.83 15.85 3.11
N VAL A 53 2.61 15.32 2.94
CA VAL A 53 1.93 14.54 3.98
C VAL A 53 2.67 13.24 4.25
N ILE A 54 3.14 12.53 3.21
CA ILE A 54 4.00 11.35 3.36
C ILE A 54 5.32 11.73 4.04
N LEU A 55 5.96 12.85 3.67
CA LEU A 55 7.20 13.29 4.33
C LEU A 55 6.97 13.67 5.80
N ALA A 56 5.87 14.35 6.11
CA ALA A 56 5.52 14.79 7.45
C ALA A 56 5.14 13.61 8.33
N ILE A 57 4.29 12.71 7.84
CA ILE A 57 3.96 11.47 8.53
C ILE A 57 5.23 10.64 8.71
N ALA A 58 6.04 10.45 7.67
CA ALA A 58 7.32 9.74 7.78
C ALA A 58 8.21 10.39 8.84
N GLY A 59 8.39 11.71 8.83
CA GLY A 59 9.21 12.43 9.80
C GLY A 59 8.70 12.32 11.25
N ILE A 60 7.38 12.36 11.46
CA ILE A 60 6.75 12.26 12.78
C ILE A 60 6.77 10.81 13.28
N THR A 61 6.41 9.83 12.44
CA THR A 61 6.34 8.41 12.82
C THR A 61 7.70 7.71 12.83
N GLN A 62 8.72 8.23 12.14
CA GLN A 62 10.12 7.77 12.23
C GLN A 62 10.62 7.70 13.68
N ARG A 63 10.08 8.54 14.56
CA ARG A 63 10.54 8.66 15.94
C ARG A 63 9.82 7.72 16.92
N MET A 64 8.71 7.09 16.52
CA MET A 64 7.90 6.24 17.38
C MET A 64 7.80 4.77 16.93
N PHE A 65 7.82 4.46 15.62
CA PHE A 65 7.64 3.09 15.15
C PHE A 65 8.55 2.76 13.94
N HIS A 66 9.23 1.62 13.98
CA HIS A 66 10.05 1.13 12.86
C HIS A 66 9.15 0.43 11.82
N PHE A 67 8.82 1.15 10.74
CA PHE A 67 7.98 0.63 9.65
C PHE A 67 8.70 0.66 8.31
N ASN A 68 8.34 -0.27 7.41
CA ASN A 68 8.97 -0.36 6.11
C ASN A 68 8.42 0.73 5.16
N ARG A 69 9.24 1.76 4.94
CA ARG A 69 8.91 2.91 4.07
C ARG A 69 8.62 2.49 2.62
N LEU A 70 9.35 1.50 2.12
CA LEU A 70 9.19 1.02 0.75
C LEU A 70 7.85 0.29 0.57
N ALA A 71 7.41 -0.47 1.58
CA ALA A 71 6.09 -1.09 1.59
C ALA A 71 4.97 -0.04 1.46
N GLY A 72 5.01 1.01 2.27
CA GLY A 72 4.01 2.08 2.25
C GLY A 72 3.96 2.85 0.92
N VAL A 73 5.12 3.20 0.35
CA VAL A 73 5.20 3.87 -0.97
C VAL A 73 4.63 2.99 -2.08
N ILE A 74 4.94 1.70 -2.07
CA ILE A 74 4.38 0.76 -3.06
C ILE A 74 2.86 0.71 -2.93
N THR A 75 2.32 0.65 -1.71
CA THR A 75 0.87 0.64 -1.47
C THR A 75 0.19 1.89 -2.02
N VAL A 76 0.75 3.08 -1.76
CA VAL A 76 0.23 4.34 -2.32
C VAL A 76 0.25 4.33 -3.85
N TYR A 77 1.34 3.83 -4.45
CA TYR A 77 1.51 3.79 -5.89
C TYR A 77 0.58 2.78 -6.58
N VAL A 78 0.35 1.61 -5.97
CA VAL A 78 -0.64 0.62 -6.43
C VAL A 78 -2.02 1.24 -6.52
N SER A 79 -2.34 2.13 -5.58
CA SER A 79 -3.64 2.77 -5.48
C SER A 79 -3.89 3.85 -6.54
N ASN A 80 -2.92 4.28 -7.37
CA ASN A 80 -3.15 5.36 -8.36
C ASN A 80 -2.20 5.38 -9.56
N PRO A 81 -2.73 5.17 -10.80
CA PRO A 81 -3.42 6.27 -11.52
C PRO A 81 -4.81 5.95 -12.12
N LEU A 82 -5.23 4.68 -12.20
CA LEU A 82 -6.48 4.25 -12.87
C LEU A 82 -7.73 4.34 -11.97
N THR A 83 -7.52 4.50 -10.67
CA THR A 83 -8.57 4.42 -9.63
C THR A 83 -8.93 5.78 -9.02
N ILE A 84 -8.22 6.87 -9.32
CA ILE A 84 -8.49 8.23 -8.76
C ILE A 84 -9.96 8.62 -8.95
N VAL A 85 -10.50 8.50 -10.16
CA VAL A 85 -11.85 9.02 -10.47
C VAL A 85 -12.93 8.33 -9.64
N PRO A 86 -13.08 6.99 -9.67
CA PRO A 86 -14.11 6.32 -8.86
C PRO A 86 -13.87 6.46 -7.34
N LEU A 87 -12.61 6.58 -6.92
CA LEU A 87 -12.24 6.70 -5.52
C LEU A 87 -12.60 8.09 -4.95
N TYR A 88 -12.43 9.15 -5.75
CA TYR A 88 -12.84 10.51 -5.39
C TYR A 88 -14.36 10.64 -5.32
N ALA A 89 -15.07 10.00 -6.25
CA ALA A 89 -16.52 9.87 -6.19
C ALA A 89 -16.99 9.16 -4.91
N ALA A 90 -16.32 8.07 -4.53
CA ALA A 90 -16.63 7.34 -3.29
C ALA A 90 -16.37 8.19 -2.03
N PHE A 91 -15.28 8.97 -1.99
CA PHE A 91 -15.02 9.89 -0.88
C PHE A 91 -16.10 10.94 -0.75
N TYR A 92 -16.48 11.57 -1.85
CA TYR A 92 -17.53 12.58 -1.84
C TYR A 92 -18.88 11.99 -1.43
N TYR A 93 -19.24 10.82 -1.99
CA TYR A 93 -20.47 10.12 -1.66
C TYR A 93 -20.56 9.81 -0.17
N ILE A 94 -19.55 9.16 0.40
CA ILE A 94 -19.54 8.82 1.83
C ILE A 94 -19.49 10.09 2.69
N GLY A 95 -18.72 11.08 2.27
CA GLY A 95 -18.66 12.40 2.91
C GLY A 95 -20.02 13.08 2.99
N SER A 96 -20.78 13.05 1.89
CA SER A 96 -22.10 13.67 1.80
C SER A 96 -23.15 13.03 2.69
N LEU A 97 -22.90 11.80 3.17
CA LEU A 97 -23.75 11.13 4.17
C LEU A 97 -23.42 11.55 5.61
N ILE A 98 -22.26 12.17 5.83
CA ILE A 98 -21.72 12.49 7.16
C ILE A 98 -21.81 13.99 7.44
N VAL A 99 -21.52 14.82 6.44
CA VAL A 99 -21.50 16.28 6.54
C VAL A 99 -22.34 16.91 5.45
N ASP A 100 -22.78 18.15 5.68
CA ASP A 100 -23.49 18.92 4.67
C ASP A 100 -22.65 19.05 3.40
N ALA A 101 -23.23 18.59 2.30
CA ALA A 101 -22.60 18.55 1.00
C ALA A 101 -23.13 19.70 0.13
N PRO A 102 -22.25 20.45 -0.55
CA PRO A 102 -22.65 21.58 -1.38
C PRO A 102 -23.40 21.18 -2.65
N MET A 103 -23.29 19.92 -3.08
CA MET A 103 -23.94 19.39 -4.28
C MET A 103 -24.24 17.89 -4.14
N SER A 104 -25.10 17.37 -5.01
CA SER A 104 -25.38 15.93 -5.04
C SER A 104 -24.17 15.12 -5.56
N PRO A 105 -24.05 13.82 -5.23
CA PRO A 105 -22.97 12.98 -5.76
C PRO A 105 -22.93 12.90 -7.29
N ALA A 106 -24.08 12.97 -7.96
CA ALA A 106 -24.17 12.97 -9.42
C ALA A 106 -23.62 14.28 -10.02
N GLU A 107 -23.95 15.43 -9.43
CA GLU A 107 -23.42 16.73 -9.84
C GLU A 107 -21.91 16.83 -9.60
N PHE A 108 -21.41 16.31 -8.47
CA PHE A 108 -19.98 16.23 -8.20
C PHE A 108 -19.25 15.44 -9.29
N GLN A 109 -19.75 14.25 -9.64
CA GLN A 109 -19.11 13.41 -10.67
C GLN A 109 -19.01 14.15 -12.00
N GLN A 110 -20.11 14.78 -12.43
CA GLN A 110 -20.14 15.53 -13.68
C GLN A 110 -19.18 16.72 -13.67
N ARG A 111 -19.16 17.52 -12.60
CA ARG A 111 -18.27 18.68 -12.46
C ARG A 111 -16.81 18.29 -12.35
N PHE A 112 -16.51 17.20 -11.65
CA PHE A 112 -15.17 16.67 -11.52
C PHE A 112 -14.62 16.19 -12.87
N GLU A 113 -15.44 15.47 -13.65
CA GLU A 113 -15.08 15.06 -15.01
C GLU A 113 -14.86 16.25 -15.94
N GLN A 114 -15.66 17.31 -15.82
CA GLN A 114 -15.44 18.55 -16.58
C GLN A 114 -14.09 19.19 -16.22
N THR A 115 -13.77 19.31 -14.93
CA THR A 115 -12.49 19.89 -14.50
C THR A 115 -11.29 19.07 -14.96
N LEU A 116 -11.40 17.74 -15.09
CA LEU A 116 -10.34 16.90 -15.64
C LEU A 116 -10.00 17.24 -17.10
N ASN A 117 -10.96 17.77 -17.87
CA ASN A 117 -10.77 18.17 -19.26
C ASN A 117 -10.28 19.63 -19.41
N GLU A 118 -10.42 20.46 -18.37
CA GLU A 118 -10.06 21.89 -18.40
C GLU A 118 -8.57 22.14 -18.15
N GLY A 119 -7.89 21.22 -17.46
CA GLY A 119 -6.45 21.27 -17.24
C GLY A 119 -6.00 20.59 -15.96
N TRP A 120 -4.68 20.49 -15.76
CA TRP A 120 -4.12 19.77 -14.62
C TRP A 120 -4.38 20.45 -13.25
N PHE A 121 -4.66 21.76 -13.23
CA PHE A 121 -4.89 22.53 -12.00
C PHE A 121 -6.37 22.65 -11.62
N ALA A 122 -7.28 22.52 -12.59
CA ALA A 122 -8.71 22.77 -12.37
C ALA A 122 -9.36 21.78 -11.38
N PRO A 123 -9.07 20.45 -11.41
CA PRO A 123 -9.60 19.50 -10.43
C PRO A 123 -9.14 19.81 -9.01
N LEU A 124 -7.86 20.22 -8.85
CA LEU A 124 -7.31 20.61 -7.56
C LEU A 124 -8.08 21.80 -6.98
N GLN A 125 -8.28 22.85 -7.79
CA GLN A 125 -9.00 24.03 -7.35
C GLN A 125 -10.44 23.69 -6.95
N PHE A 126 -11.16 22.89 -7.75
CA PHE A 126 -12.51 22.45 -7.44
C PHE A 126 -12.58 21.66 -6.12
N ILE A 127 -11.66 20.72 -5.92
CA ILE A 127 -11.58 19.91 -4.70
C ILE A 127 -11.36 20.81 -3.48
N PHE A 128 -10.40 21.73 -3.53
CA PHE A 128 -10.04 22.56 -2.39
C PHE A 128 -11.04 23.70 -2.11
N ALA A 129 -11.66 24.27 -3.14
CA ALA A 129 -12.53 25.43 -2.99
C ALA A 129 -13.99 25.05 -2.72
N GLU A 130 -14.49 23.97 -3.30
CA GLU A 130 -15.92 23.66 -3.27
C GLU A 130 -16.24 22.46 -2.36
N VAL A 131 -15.44 21.40 -2.39
CA VAL A 131 -15.85 20.09 -1.84
C VAL A 131 -14.86 19.49 -0.83
N ALA A 132 -13.93 20.28 -0.32
CA ALA A 132 -12.87 19.81 0.57
C ALA A 132 -13.43 19.12 1.83
N TRP A 133 -14.46 19.70 2.44
CA TRP A 133 -15.02 19.23 3.70
C TRP A 133 -15.65 17.82 3.62
N PRO A 134 -16.63 17.55 2.73
CA PRO A 134 -17.17 16.20 2.56
C PRO A 134 -16.09 15.21 2.11
N MET A 135 -15.18 15.60 1.22
CA MET A 135 -14.12 14.71 0.78
C MET A 135 -13.18 14.27 1.91
N ILE A 136 -12.79 15.18 2.79
CA ILE A 136 -11.98 14.86 3.97
C ILE A 136 -12.75 13.90 4.88
N ALA A 137 -14.01 14.18 5.19
CA ALA A 137 -14.84 13.33 6.05
C ALA A 137 -14.98 11.91 5.49
N GLY A 138 -15.36 11.77 4.22
CA GLY A 138 -15.54 10.47 3.59
C GLY A 138 -14.23 9.68 3.43
N SER A 139 -13.14 10.38 3.14
CA SER A 139 -11.82 9.76 3.03
C SER A 139 -11.30 9.25 4.37
N LEU A 140 -11.53 9.97 5.48
CA LEU A 140 -11.10 9.53 6.81
C LEU A 140 -11.81 8.22 7.20
N VAL A 141 -13.10 8.10 6.87
CA VAL A 141 -13.88 6.89 7.10
C VAL A 141 -13.36 5.74 6.24
N LEU A 142 -13.22 5.93 4.93
CA LEU A 142 -12.72 4.87 4.04
C LEU A 142 -11.29 4.47 4.38
N ALA A 143 -10.39 5.43 4.61
CA ALA A 143 -9.01 5.19 4.99
C ALA A 143 -8.92 4.37 6.27
N THR A 144 -9.75 4.68 7.28
CA THR A 144 -9.80 3.91 8.53
C THR A 144 -10.31 2.49 8.29
N ILE A 145 -11.44 2.34 7.59
CA ILE A 145 -12.07 1.04 7.32
C ILE A 145 -11.14 0.13 6.50
N CYS A 146 -10.41 0.67 5.53
CA CYS A 146 -9.50 -0.11 4.69
C CYS A 146 -8.13 -0.34 5.35
N SER A 147 -7.61 0.60 6.15
CA SER A 147 -6.30 0.46 6.80
C SER A 147 -6.30 -0.59 7.92
N ILE A 148 -7.36 -0.63 8.74
CA ILE A 148 -7.49 -1.59 9.86
C ILE A 148 -7.30 -3.06 9.42
N PRO A 149 -8.02 -3.59 8.41
CA PRO A 149 -7.84 -4.97 7.95
C PRO A 149 -6.55 -5.17 7.14
N THR A 150 -5.97 -4.11 6.59
CA THR A 150 -4.72 -4.21 5.82
C THR A 150 -3.57 -4.75 6.67
N TYR A 151 -3.44 -4.31 7.92
CA TYR A 151 -2.40 -4.80 8.83
C TYR A 151 -2.44 -6.33 9.06
N PRO A 152 -3.54 -6.94 9.56
CA PRO A 152 -3.58 -8.39 9.79
C PRO A 152 -3.51 -9.20 8.50
N ILE A 153 -4.07 -8.71 7.38
CA ILE A 153 -3.99 -9.40 6.09
C ILE A 153 -2.55 -9.49 5.61
N VAL A 154 -1.84 -8.36 5.56
CA VAL A 154 -0.45 -8.32 5.07
C VAL A 154 0.46 -9.12 6.00
N LYS A 155 0.27 -9.02 7.32
CA LYS A 155 1.04 -9.81 8.28
C LYS A 155 0.88 -11.31 8.02
N ARG A 156 -0.35 -11.79 7.86
CA ARG A 156 -0.64 -13.21 7.56
C ARG A 156 -0.05 -13.65 6.22
N LEU A 157 -0.16 -12.82 5.18
CA LEU A 157 0.39 -13.14 3.86
C LEU A 157 1.92 -13.27 3.89
N VAL A 158 2.62 -12.37 4.60
CA VAL A 158 4.08 -12.45 4.75
C VAL A 158 4.47 -13.70 5.57
N GLU A 159 3.75 -14.00 6.65
CA GLU A 159 4.02 -15.17 7.49
C GLU A 159 3.79 -16.49 6.75
N VAL A 160 2.71 -16.62 5.98
CA VAL A 160 2.41 -17.82 5.17
C VAL A 160 3.47 -18.04 4.10
N LYS A 161 3.88 -16.98 3.39
CA LYS A 161 4.91 -17.07 2.35
C LYS A 161 6.27 -17.48 2.92
N ARG A 162 6.63 -16.96 4.10
CA ARG A 162 7.88 -17.34 4.79
C ARG A 162 7.83 -18.75 5.36
N ARG A 163 6.69 -19.21 5.88
CA ARG A 163 6.52 -20.62 6.30
C ARG A 163 6.69 -21.59 5.13
N GLY A 164 6.18 -21.24 3.95
CA GLY A 164 6.36 -22.03 2.73
C GLY A 164 7.81 -22.08 2.21
N GLN A 165 8.69 -21.18 2.65
CA GLN A 165 10.12 -21.19 2.32
C GLN A 165 10.97 -21.95 3.35
N VAL A 166 10.39 -22.38 4.47
CA VAL A 166 11.10 -22.98 5.62
C VAL A 166 10.77 -24.49 5.77
N GLY A 167 10.42 -25.21 4.69
CA GLY A 167 10.33 -26.68 4.74
C GLY A 167 10.73 -27.35 3.43
N PRO A 168 11.38 -28.54 3.41
CA PRO A 168 11.86 -29.42 4.49
C PRO A 168 13.37 -29.72 4.37
N GLU A 169 14.27 -28.72 4.27
CA GLU A 169 15.70 -28.99 4.05
C GLU A 169 16.51 -29.29 5.33
N THR A 170 15.93 -29.12 6.52
CA THR A 170 16.65 -29.39 7.79
C THR A 170 16.54 -30.84 8.27
N GLU A 171 15.70 -31.68 7.66
CA GLU A 171 15.53 -33.09 8.08
C GLU A 171 16.33 -34.11 7.23
N SER A 172 17.00 -33.68 6.16
CA SER A 172 17.66 -34.60 5.21
C SER A 172 19.19 -34.62 5.26
N ASN A 173 19.81 -34.00 6.27
CA ASN A 173 21.24 -34.23 6.48
C ASN A 173 21.39 -35.41 7.46
N PRO A 174 21.60 -36.66 6.97
CA PRO A 174 21.83 -37.77 7.88
C PRO A 174 23.06 -37.44 8.71
N VAL A 175 22.92 -37.56 10.04
CA VAL A 175 24.07 -37.54 10.95
C VAL A 175 25.08 -38.55 10.38
N PRO A 176 26.31 -38.13 10.02
CA PRO A 176 27.29 -39.06 9.48
C PRO A 176 27.49 -40.17 10.51
N PRO A 177 27.55 -41.45 10.08
CA PRO A 177 27.70 -42.56 11.00
C PRO A 177 28.93 -42.33 11.89
N PRO A 178 28.86 -42.73 13.19
CA PRO A 178 29.98 -42.55 14.10
C PRO A 178 31.23 -43.20 13.51
N VAL A 179 32.31 -42.41 13.43
CA VAL A 179 33.61 -42.88 12.94
C VAL A 179 34.05 -44.05 13.82
N PRO A 180 34.33 -45.24 13.26
CA PRO A 180 34.77 -46.37 14.06
C PRO A 180 36.10 -46.06 14.75
N PRO A 181 36.32 -46.56 15.98
CA PRO A 181 37.55 -46.33 16.71
C PRO A 181 38.75 -46.84 15.91
N PRO A 182 39.92 -46.17 16.01
CA PRO A 182 41.12 -46.60 15.30
C PRO A 182 41.47 -48.05 15.68
N ASP A 183 41.61 -48.89 14.66
CA ASP A 183 42.05 -50.27 14.78
C ASP A 183 43.52 -50.28 15.20
N ASN A 184 43.76 -50.44 16.50
CA ASN A 184 45.07 -50.62 17.09
C ASN A 184 45.38 -52.11 17.27
N SER A 185 45.20 -52.90 16.21
CA SER A 185 45.71 -54.27 16.16
C SER A 185 47.25 -54.25 16.10
N PRO A 186 47.94 -55.09 16.91
CA PRO A 186 49.37 -55.00 17.21
C PRO A 186 50.32 -55.37 16.05
#